data_AF-A0A124FLM0-F1
#
_entry.id   AF-A0A124FLM0-F1
#
_cell.length_a   1.000
_cell.length_b   1.000
_cell.length_c   1.000
_cell.angle_alpha   90.00
_cell.angle_beta   90.00
_cell.angle_gamma   90.00
#
_symmetry.space_group_name_H-M   'P 1'
#
loop_
_entity.id
_entity.type
_entity.pdbx_description
1 polymer ?
#
loop_
_entity_poly.entity_id
_entity_poly.type
_entity_poly.pdbx_seq_one_letter_code
_entity_poly.pdbx_strand_id
1 'polypeptide(L)'
;GGVMEAAARGARAAGGMVVGILPGNDPADGNAHLTVAVATGLGEARNAVIARTCDGLIAVGGGYGTLSEIALAAKMNKPVVGIGTWKAGTPDGKTVPPVQVKTPQEAVEAIFRLLRLAPRLQY
;
A
#
# COMPACT_ATOMS: atom_id res chain seq x y z
N GLY A 1 3.36 16.43 -0.36
CA GLY A 1 2.73 16.33 -1.69
C GLY A 1 2.77 14.90 -2.20
N GLY A 2 2.11 14.62 -3.33
CA GLY A 2 2.21 13.33 -4.03
C GLY A 2 1.09 12.33 -3.73
N VAL A 3 1.31 11.08 -4.15
CA VAL A 3 0.31 10.00 -4.12
C VAL A 3 -0.24 9.76 -2.71
N MET A 4 0.64 9.61 -1.71
CA MET A 4 0.22 9.31 -0.33
C MET A 4 -0.65 10.42 0.26
N GLU A 5 -0.33 11.68 0.00
CA GLU A 5 -1.14 12.81 0.47
C GLU A 5 -2.49 12.90 -0.24
N ALA A 6 -2.53 12.65 -1.55
CA ALA A 6 -3.78 12.63 -2.30
C ALA A 6 -4.72 11.50 -1.82
N ALA A 7 -4.16 10.31 -1.55
CA ALA A 7 -4.89 9.18 -0.98
C ALA A 7 -5.42 9.52 0.43
N ALA A 8 -4.57 10.10 1.30
CA ALA A 8 -4.96 10.54 2.64
C ALA A 8 -6.09 11.57 2.59
N ARG A 9 -5.99 12.57 1.71
CA ARG A 9 -7.04 13.60 1.52
C ARG A 9 -8.37 12.99 1.11
N GLY A 10 -8.36 12.10 0.13
CA GLY A 10 -9.58 11.44 -0.36
C GLY A 10 -10.25 10.58 0.72
N ALA A 11 -9.46 9.75 1.42
CA ALA A 11 -9.96 8.92 2.50
C ALA A 11 -10.54 9.77 3.64
N ARG A 12 -9.83 10.83 4.08
CA ARG A 12 -10.30 11.74 5.13
C ARG A 12 -11.58 12.48 4.73
N ALA A 13 -11.67 12.96 3.49
CA ALA A 13 -12.86 13.64 2.98
C ALA A 13 -14.10 12.74 2.93
N ALA A 14 -13.91 11.43 2.73
CA ALA A 14 -14.97 10.43 2.81
C ALA A 14 -15.28 9.96 4.25
N GLY A 15 -14.69 10.59 5.28
CA GLY A 15 -14.87 10.22 6.68
C GLY A 15 -14.06 9.00 7.14
N GLY A 16 -13.13 8.52 6.32
CA GLY A 16 -12.25 7.41 6.65
C GLY A 16 -11.14 7.79 7.65
N MET A 17 -10.69 6.81 8.42
CA MET A 17 -9.50 6.94 9.26
C MET A 17 -8.24 6.79 8.40
N VAL A 18 -7.31 7.73 8.56
CA VAL A 18 -6.03 7.73 7.83
C VAL A 18 -4.89 7.56 8.82
N VAL A 19 -4.16 6.46 8.72
CA VAL A 19 -2.98 6.19 9.54
C VAL A 19 -1.73 6.40 8.71
N GLY A 20 -0.88 7.34 9.12
CA GLY A 20 0.41 7.58 8.50
C GLY A 20 1.53 6.90 9.28
N ILE A 21 2.21 5.94 8.65
CA ILE A 21 3.42 5.32 9.19
C ILE A 21 4.60 6.15 8.69
N LEU A 22 5.21 6.97 9.54
CA LEU A 22 6.22 7.96 9.14
C LEU A 22 7.65 7.42 9.31
N PRO A 23 8.59 7.76 8.41
CA PRO A 23 9.98 7.29 8.49
C PRO A 23 10.77 7.95 9.62
N GLY A 24 10.42 9.19 10.00
CA GLY A 24 11.10 9.97 11.04
C GLY A 24 10.55 9.75 12.45
N ASN A 25 11.07 10.54 13.39
CA ASN A 25 10.73 10.49 14.82
C ASN A 25 9.69 11.52 15.24
N ASP A 26 9.33 12.46 14.36
CA ASP A 26 8.36 13.51 14.66
C ASP A 26 6.99 13.19 14.02
N PRO A 27 5.91 13.03 14.80
CA PRO A 27 4.57 12.84 14.25
C PRO A 27 4.04 14.07 13.48
N ALA A 28 4.63 15.26 13.69
CA ALA A 28 4.26 16.49 12.98
C ALA A 28 4.75 16.52 11.51
N ASP A 29 5.70 15.65 11.13
CA ASP A 29 6.20 15.55 9.75
C ASP A 29 5.15 14.94 8.78
N GLY A 30 4.06 14.39 9.32
CA GLY A 30 2.95 13.85 8.55
C GLY A 30 2.15 14.91 7.79
N ASN A 31 1.43 14.49 6.75
CA ASN A 31 0.53 15.41 6.05
C ASN A 31 -0.71 15.75 6.91
N ALA A 32 -1.33 16.91 6.62
CA ALA A 32 -2.48 17.42 7.39
C ALA A 32 -3.76 16.57 7.31
N HIS A 33 -3.80 15.54 6.46
CA HIS A 33 -4.95 14.66 6.30
C HIS A 33 -4.87 13.39 7.15
N LEU A 34 -3.76 13.17 7.87
CA LEU A 34 -3.63 12.04 8.78
C LEU A 34 -4.59 12.19 9.97
N THR A 35 -5.21 11.07 10.35
CA THR A 35 -6.00 10.95 11.58
C THR A 35 -5.13 10.49 12.74
N VAL A 36 -4.18 9.61 12.45
CA VAL A 36 -3.17 9.11 13.38
C VAL A 36 -1.82 9.13 12.67
N ALA A 37 -0.80 9.69 13.31
CA ALA A 37 0.57 9.63 12.85
C ALA A 37 1.38 8.70 13.77
N VAL A 38 2.07 7.73 13.18
CA VAL A 38 2.99 6.82 13.86
C VAL A 38 4.40 7.19 13.41
N ALA A 39 5.09 8.00 14.21
CA ALA A 39 6.50 8.30 14.02
C ALA A 39 7.34 7.06 14.39
N THR A 40 7.96 6.42 13.40
CA THR A 40 8.62 5.13 13.61
C THR A 40 10.12 5.22 13.86
N GLY A 41 10.79 6.25 13.32
CA GLY A 41 12.25 6.32 13.30
C GLY A 41 12.96 5.26 12.46
N LEU A 42 12.22 4.49 11.67
CA LEU A 42 12.74 3.33 10.95
C LEU A 42 13.30 3.66 9.57
N GLY A 43 13.23 4.92 9.12
CA GLY A 43 13.57 5.28 7.75
C GLY A 43 12.80 4.40 6.76
N GLU A 44 13.48 3.82 5.78
CA GLU A 44 12.87 2.92 4.79
C GLU A 44 12.35 1.59 5.36
N ALA A 45 12.85 1.14 6.51
CA ALA A 45 12.38 -0.10 7.11
C ALA A 45 10.90 -0.05 7.52
N ARG A 46 10.32 1.15 7.66
CA ARG A 46 8.88 1.35 7.90
C ARG A 46 7.99 0.78 6.79
N ASN A 47 8.53 0.57 5.58
CA ASN A 47 7.79 -0.03 4.47
C ASN A 47 7.36 -1.47 4.78
N ALA A 48 8.13 -2.21 5.60
CA ALA A 48 7.74 -3.53 6.09
C ALA A 48 6.58 -3.48 7.07
N VAL A 49 6.49 -2.43 7.90
CA VAL A 49 5.37 -2.20 8.80
C VAL A 49 4.09 -1.92 7.99
N ILE A 50 4.19 -1.09 6.94
CA ILE A 50 3.07 -0.81 6.03
C ILE A 50 2.56 -2.10 5.38
N ALA A 51 3.46 -2.84 4.73
CA ALA A 51 3.11 -4.07 4.02
C ALA A 51 2.51 -5.14 4.96
N ARG A 52 3.04 -5.26 6.19
CA ARG A 52 2.55 -6.22 7.18
C ARG A 52 1.18 -5.86 7.74
N THR A 53 0.96 -4.58 8.00
CA THR A 53 -0.25 -4.07 8.65
C THR A 53 -1.45 -4.08 7.70
N CYS A 54 -1.23 -3.90 6.39
CA CYS A 54 -2.32 -3.86 5.43
C CYS A 54 -3.01 -5.23 5.25
N ASP A 55 -4.30 -5.21 4.97
CA ASP A 55 -5.02 -6.38 4.46
C ASP A 55 -4.73 -6.59 2.96
N GLY A 56 -4.65 -5.49 2.21
CA GLY A 56 -4.31 -5.47 0.79
C GLY A 56 -3.62 -4.15 0.42
N LEU A 57 -2.83 -4.17 -0.64
CA LEU A 57 -1.99 -3.04 -1.05
C LEU A 57 -2.38 -2.54 -2.45
N ILE A 58 -2.59 -1.22 -2.60
CA ILE A 58 -2.73 -0.56 -3.91
C ILE A 58 -1.48 0.28 -4.15
N ALA A 59 -0.69 -0.11 -5.14
CA ALA A 59 0.50 0.62 -5.57
C ALA A 59 0.18 1.57 -6.73
N VAL A 60 0.51 2.86 -6.58
CA VAL A 60 0.24 3.88 -7.59
C VAL A 60 1.53 4.60 -7.96
N GLY A 61 1.84 4.65 -9.26
CA GLY A 61 3.07 5.27 -9.77
C GLY A 61 4.32 4.44 -9.54
N GLY A 62 5.49 4.98 -9.90
CA GLY A 62 6.76 4.27 -9.90
C GLY A 62 7.83 4.95 -9.03
N GLY A 63 8.47 4.16 -8.17
CA GLY A 63 9.64 4.51 -7.36
C GLY A 63 10.19 3.27 -6.65
N TYR A 64 11.43 3.31 -6.15
CA TYR A 64 12.03 2.16 -5.46
C TYR A 64 11.33 1.84 -4.12
N GLY A 65 10.84 2.86 -3.41
CA GLY A 65 9.99 2.66 -2.23
C GLY A 65 8.74 1.84 -2.56
N THR A 66 8.01 2.22 -3.59
CA THR A 66 6.84 1.47 -4.09
C THR A 66 7.19 0.03 -4.48
N LEU A 67 8.31 -0.19 -5.17
CA LEU A 67 8.77 -1.54 -5.52
C LEU A 67 9.03 -2.39 -4.27
N SER A 68 9.66 -1.80 -3.24
CA SER A 68 9.94 -2.50 -1.98
C SER A 68 8.66 -2.91 -1.25
N GLU A 69 7.66 -2.02 -1.20
CA GLU A 69 6.36 -2.30 -0.57
C GLU A 69 5.61 -3.41 -1.33
N ILE A 70 5.61 -3.38 -2.66
CA ILE A 70 5.04 -4.45 -3.51
C ILE A 70 5.69 -5.80 -3.18
N ALA A 71 7.02 -5.85 -3.15
CA ALA A 71 7.76 -7.08 -2.89
C ALA A 71 7.51 -7.64 -1.48
N LEU A 72 7.48 -6.76 -0.46
CA LEU A 72 7.20 -7.13 0.92
C LEU A 72 5.76 -7.66 1.09
N ALA A 73 4.78 -6.97 0.50
CA ALA A 73 3.38 -7.40 0.53
C ALA A 73 3.20 -8.77 -0.16
N ALA A 74 3.80 -8.97 -1.34
CA ALA A 74 3.78 -10.23 -2.05
C ALA A 74 4.41 -11.37 -1.22
N LYS A 75 5.57 -11.12 -0.59
CA LYS A 75 6.23 -12.09 0.31
C LYS A 75 5.36 -12.46 1.52
N MET A 76 4.50 -11.57 1.96
CA MET A 76 3.56 -11.76 3.07
C MET A 76 2.20 -12.32 2.63
N ASN A 77 2.07 -12.75 1.36
CA ASN A 77 0.82 -13.23 0.76
C ASN A 77 -0.32 -12.21 0.84
N LYS A 78 0.00 -10.91 0.82
CA LYS A 78 -1.00 -9.85 0.76
C LYS A 78 -1.38 -9.60 -0.71
N PRO A 79 -2.68 -9.47 -1.04
CA PRO A 79 -3.09 -9.10 -2.38
C PRO A 79 -2.56 -7.70 -2.72
N VAL A 80 -2.03 -7.56 -3.93
CA VAL A 80 -1.49 -6.28 -4.43
C VAL A 80 -2.12 -5.94 -5.77
N VAL A 81 -2.58 -4.69 -5.91
CA VAL A 81 -3.14 -4.12 -7.14
C VAL A 81 -2.30 -2.90 -7.54
N GLY A 82 -2.06 -2.70 -8.83
CA GLY A 82 -1.16 -1.67 -9.34
C GLY A 82 -1.81 -0.75 -10.37
N ILE A 83 -1.60 0.56 -10.25
CA ILE A 83 -1.98 1.57 -11.24
C ILE A 83 -0.71 2.28 -11.74
N GLY A 84 -0.38 2.10 -13.02
CA GLY A 84 0.79 2.77 -13.63
C GLY A 84 2.09 2.52 -12.86
N THR A 85 2.29 1.30 -12.35
CA THR A 85 3.39 0.95 -11.43
C THR A 85 4.22 -0.22 -11.97
N TRP A 86 5.12 -0.74 -11.15
CA TRP A 86 5.97 -1.88 -11.44
C TRP A 86 5.16 -3.13 -11.78
N LYS A 87 5.69 -3.90 -12.73
CA LYS A 87 5.28 -5.26 -13.03
C LYS A 87 6.31 -6.20 -12.43
N ALA A 88 5.85 -7.29 -11.84
CA ALA A 88 6.72 -8.30 -11.27
C ALA A 88 6.42 -9.66 -11.90
N GLY A 89 7.48 -10.45 -12.06
CA GLY A 89 7.41 -11.81 -12.55
C GLY A 89 8.51 -12.66 -11.93
N THR A 90 8.28 -13.96 -11.88
CA THR A 90 9.29 -14.94 -11.49
C THR A 90 10.22 -15.28 -12.66
N PRO A 91 11.41 -15.87 -12.41
CA PRO A 91 12.33 -16.29 -13.47
C PRO A 91 11.72 -17.27 -14.49
N ASP A 92 10.70 -18.05 -14.11
CA ASP A 92 9.93 -18.95 -14.99
C ASP A 92 8.80 -18.21 -15.76
N GLY A 93 8.79 -16.88 -15.74
CA GLY A 93 7.88 -16.06 -16.54
C GLY A 93 6.46 -15.92 -15.99
N LYS A 94 6.17 -16.43 -14.79
CA LYS A 94 4.85 -16.25 -14.18
C LYS A 94 4.71 -14.84 -13.65
N THR A 95 3.57 -14.22 -13.93
CA THR A 95 3.21 -12.94 -13.33
C THR A 95 2.94 -13.12 -11.86
N VAL A 96 3.50 -12.23 -11.04
CA VAL A 96 3.19 -12.13 -9.61
C VAL A 96 2.53 -10.77 -9.34
N PRO A 97 1.94 -10.53 -8.16
CA PRO A 97 1.36 -9.23 -7.85
C PRO A 97 2.36 -8.08 -8.11
N PRO A 98 1.90 -6.92 -8.59
CA PRO A 98 0.51 -6.46 -8.56
C PRO A 98 -0.34 -6.91 -9.75
N VAL A 99 -1.63 -7.19 -9.50
CA VAL A 99 -2.66 -7.20 -10.55
C VAL A 99 -2.77 -5.78 -11.13
N GLN A 100 -2.53 -5.64 -12.43
CA GLN A 100 -2.48 -4.32 -13.07
C GLN A 100 -3.89 -3.86 -13.48
N VAL A 101 -4.23 -2.63 -13.13
CA VAL A 101 -5.47 -1.95 -13.51
C VAL A 101 -5.17 -0.54 -13.99
N LYS A 102 -6.16 0.13 -14.59
CA LYS A 102 -5.97 1.43 -15.24
C LYS A 102 -6.56 2.59 -14.43
N THR A 103 -7.57 2.32 -13.59
CA THR A 103 -8.30 3.38 -12.88
C THR A 103 -8.31 3.16 -11.36
N PRO A 104 -8.45 4.23 -10.55
CA PRO A 104 -8.63 4.11 -9.11
C PRO A 104 -9.83 3.24 -8.72
N GLN A 105 -10.94 3.34 -9.45
CA GLN A 105 -12.16 2.56 -9.23
C GLN A 105 -11.90 1.07 -9.42
N GLU A 106 -11.26 0.69 -10.54
CA GLU A 106 -10.86 -0.70 -10.80
C GLU A 106 -9.93 -1.22 -9.69
N ALA A 107 -9.04 -0.38 -9.17
CA ALA A 107 -8.12 -0.80 -8.12
C ALA A 107 -8.83 -1.14 -6.81
N VAL A 108 -9.79 -0.31 -6.41
CA VAL A 108 -10.61 -0.54 -5.21
C VAL A 108 -11.47 -1.79 -5.39
N GLU A 109 -12.12 -1.96 -6.53
CA GLU A 109 -12.93 -3.14 -6.82
C GLU A 109 -12.10 -4.43 -6.84
N ALA A 110 -10.92 -4.39 -7.48
CA ALA A 110 -10.02 -5.53 -7.56
C ALA A 110 -9.48 -5.92 -6.18
N ILE A 111 -9.04 -4.95 -5.36
CA ILE A 111 -8.48 -5.28 -4.04
C ILE A 111 -9.55 -5.90 -3.14
N PHE A 112 -10.78 -5.37 -3.12
CA PHE A 112 -11.87 -5.95 -2.33
C PHE A 112 -12.28 -7.33 -2.81
N ARG A 113 -12.25 -7.57 -4.13
CA ARG A 113 -12.48 -8.90 -4.69
C ARG A 113 -11.43 -9.91 -4.20
N LEU A 114 -10.15 -9.55 -4.27
CA LEU A 114 -9.05 -10.40 -3.81
C LEU A 114 -9.14 -10.68 -2.31
N LEU A 115 -9.50 -9.68 -1.49
CA LEU A 115 -9.68 -9.84 -0.05
C LEU A 115 -10.80 -10.81 0.33
N ARG A 116 -11.86 -10.91 -0.48
CA ARG A 116 -12.94 -11.89 -0.26
C ARG A 116 -12.54 -13.31 -0.62
N LEU A 117 -11.60 -13.47 -1.56
CA LEU A 117 -11.10 -14.76 -2.03
C LEU A 117 -9.94 -15.29 -1.17
N ALA A 118 -9.23 -14.40 -0.47
CA ALA A 118 -8.17 -14.79 0.44
C ALA A 118 -8.76 -15.52 1.65
N PRO A 119 -8.35 -16.78 1.94
CA PRO A 119 -8.73 -17.41 3.20
C PRO A 119 -8.21 -16.55 4.34
N ARG A 120 -9.10 -16.13 5.25
CA ARG A 120 -8.68 -15.45 6.48
C ARG A 120 -7.76 -16.41 7.21
N LEU A 121 -6.47 -16.06 7.31
CA LEU A 121 -5.51 -16.81 8.10
C LEU A 121 -6.06 -16.90 9.52
N GLN A 122 -6.51 -18.09 9.91
CA GLN A 122 -6.72 -18.44 11.31
C GLN A 122 -5.31 -18.60 11.90
N TYR A 123 -4.97 -17.71 12.83
CA TYR A 123 -3.78 -17.86 13.65
C TYR A 123 -4.05 -18.86 14.77
#